data_AF-A0A328SR23-F1
#
_entry.id   AF-A0A328SR23-F1
#
_cell.length_a   1.000
_cell.length_b   1.000
_cell.length_c   1.000
_cell.angle_alpha   90.00
_cell.angle_beta   90.00
_cell.angle_gamma   90.00
#
_symmetry.space_group_name_H-M   'P 1'
#
loop_
_entity.id
_entity.type
_entity.pdbx_description
1 polymer ?
#
loop_
_entity_poly.entity_id
_entity_poly.type
_entity_poly.pdbx_seq_one_letter_code
_entity_poly.pdbx_strand_id
1 'polypeptide(L)'
;MVTINYETIQFIKRPRTLLLIALVAISIASVAVFGLQEGLDLQGGSMINLHLSEAVDQDTMNTVTAILDKRLNAFGISDVKVRQSGSQDVIVEIAGVKPEEVERIISTPGKFEAKINGQTAITGADISSVSAAEVTGNRWQVPFSVTTEGAEKFAKIAEGQAGAKVEMYLDDKLISDPELDAGLANGKASTEISVSGGEESKQAAQDKATEIHTVLESGALPVKLEVNGVNSVSAELGSQFEQGCLIAGLLALLAIIIVVSVKYKAPSLIIPIVITTLSELIIILGFASIIHWNLDLAAIAGMIASIGTGVDDQIVMTDEVLARRDRSDRKNIVKTRIKGAFFIIYASAGTLIAAMLPLAYIGFVRGSTGIGMLTGFAVTTVVGVLIGIFITRPVFADYMETFLIQSPKNKMQNVKKGETKVRDKKKGRKTIAREEAERKKKRR
;
A
#
# COMPACT_ATOMS: atom_id res chain seq x y z
N MET A 1 6.96 38.51 13.55
CA MET A 1 6.61 38.54 12.11
C MET A 1 7.85 38.20 11.30
N VAL A 2 7.93 36.98 10.75
CA VAL A 2 9.01 36.60 9.84
C VAL A 2 8.73 37.30 8.50
N THR A 3 9.47 38.35 8.17
CA THR A 3 9.38 38.99 6.85
C THR A 3 9.88 38.03 5.79
N ILE A 4 8.95 37.39 5.06
CA ILE A 4 9.24 36.53 3.93
C ILE A 4 9.86 37.40 2.82
N ASN A 5 11.09 37.09 2.41
CA ASN A 5 11.79 37.83 1.37
C ASN A 5 11.10 37.62 -0.01
N TYR A 6 11.15 38.62 -0.89
CA TYR A 6 10.53 38.58 -2.23
C TYR A 6 10.98 37.37 -3.05
N GLU A 7 12.25 36.98 -2.96
CA GLU A 7 12.79 35.79 -3.63
C GLU A 7 12.13 34.49 -3.14
N THR A 8 11.78 34.40 -1.85
CA THR A 8 11.05 33.27 -1.27
C THR A 8 9.63 33.19 -1.79
N ILE A 9 8.93 34.33 -1.92
CA ILE A 9 7.59 34.37 -2.50
C ILE A 9 7.63 33.93 -3.97
N GLN A 10 8.62 34.37 -4.73
CA GLN A 10 8.80 33.98 -6.14
C GLN A 10 9.13 32.49 -6.30
N PHE A 11 9.96 31.94 -5.41
CA PHE A 11 10.25 30.50 -5.39
C PHE A 11 9.00 29.66 -5.09
N ILE A 12 8.20 30.06 -4.09
CA ILE A 12 6.97 29.36 -3.72
C ILE A 12 5.94 29.40 -4.86
N LYS A 13 5.89 30.48 -5.63
CA LYS A 13 4.97 30.62 -6.78
C LYS A 13 5.41 29.84 -8.02
N ARG A 14 6.60 29.21 -8.05
CA ARG A 14 6.98 28.36 -9.18
C ARG A 14 6.03 27.15 -9.26
N PRO A 15 5.64 26.73 -10.47
CA PRO A 15 4.66 25.65 -10.65
C PRO A 15 5.12 24.32 -10.04
N ARG A 16 6.42 24.01 -10.12
CA ARG A 16 7.01 22.80 -9.52
C ARG A 16 6.95 22.82 -7.99
N THR A 17 7.23 23.98 -7.37
CA THR A 17 7.15 24.14 -5.92
C THR A 17 5.71 24.02 -5.43
N LEU A 18 4.75 24.61 -6.15
CA LEU A 18 3.32 24.46 -5.85
C LEU A 18 2.87 23.00 -5.98
N LEU A 19 3.34 22.30 -7.01
CA LEU A 19 3.06 20.87 -7.19
C LEU A 19 3.61 20.03 -6.03
N LEU A 20 4.85 20.27 -5.59
CA LEU A 20 5.41 19.59 -4.41
C LEU A 20 4.56 19.85 -3.16
N ILE A 21 4.20 21.11 -2.88
CA ILE A 21 3.37 21.47 -1.72
C ILE A 21 2.01 20.78 -1.79
N ALA A 22 1.38 20.77 -2.98
CA ALA A 22 0.11 20.09 -3.19
C ALA A 22 0.22 18.58 -2.96
N LEU A 23 1.25 17.93 -3.50
CA LEU A 23 1.47 16.50 -3.30
C LEU A 23 1.72 16.17 -1.83
N VAL A 24 2.56 16.94 -1.12
CA VAL A 24 2.77 16.76 0.32
C VAL A 24 1.46 16.91 1.10
N ALA A 25 0.65 17.93 0.78
CA ALA A 25 -0.64 18.12 1.44
C ALA A 25 -1.61 16.97 1.17
N ILE A 26 -1.69 16.51 -0.09
CA ILE A 26 -2.50 15.35 -0.48
C ILE A 26 -2.02 14.10 0.25
N SER A 27 -0.71 13.87 0.35
CA SER A 27 -0.13 12.72 1.03
C SER A 27 -0.39 12.73 2.54
N ILE A 28 -0.30 13.89 3.20
CA ILE A 28 -0.67 14.01 4.61
C ILE A 28 -2.16 13.73 4.79
N ALA A 29 -3.01 14.29 3.92
CA ALA A 29 -4.45 14.06 3.98
C ALA A 29 -4.80 12.59 3.73
N SER A 30 -4.14 11.94 2.76
CA SER A 30 -4.38 10.52 2.46
C SER A 30 -3.99 9.63 3.62
N VAL A 31 -2.82 9.85 4.23
CA VAL A 31 -2.38 9.11 5.42
C VAL A 31 -3.34 9.33 6.59
N ALA A 32 -3.84 10.55 6.78
CA ALA A 32 -4.78 10.85 7.86
C ALA A 32 -6.17 10.20 7.65
N VAL A 33 -6.62 10.06 6.39
CA VAL A 33 -7.96 9.53 6.06
C VAL A 33 -7.95 8.01 5.91
N PHE A 34 -6.96 7.45 5.21
CA PHE A 34 -6.89 6.03 4.87
C PHE A 34 -5.97 5.24 5.79
N GLY A 35 -5.13 5.91 6.59
CA GLY A 35 -4.10 5.26 7.38
C GLY A 35 -2.96 4.71 6.53
N LEU A 36 -2.04 4.02 7.19
CA LEU A 36 -1.01 3.18 6.57
C LEU A 36 -1.37 1.73 6.86
N GLN A 37 -1.36 0.88 5.83
CA GLN A 37 -1.53 -0.54 6.04
C GLN A 37 -0.18 -1.15 6.40
N GLU A 38 -0.13 -1.82 7.54
CA GLU A 38 1.06 -2.53 7.99
C GLU A 38 1.07 -3.94 7.42
N GLY A 39 2.26 -4.41 7.05
CA GLY A 39 2.49 -5.80 6.68
C GLY A 39 2.60 -6.69 7.92
N LEU A 40 2.55 -8.00 7.68
CA LEU A 40 2.63 -9.03 8.73
C LEU A 40 3.82 -8.84 9.69
N ASP A 41 4.97 -8.43 9.14
CA ASP A 41 6.19 -8.24 9.92
C ASP A 41 6.07 -7.11 10.94
N LEU A 42 5.19 -6.12 10.73
CA LEU A 42 4.99 -5.01 11.66
C LEU A 42 3.80 -5.28 12.60
N GLN A 43 2.69 -5.78 12.03
CA GLN A 43 1.47 -6.02 12.79
C GLN A 43 1.55 -7.29 13.67
N GLY A 44 2.35 -8.27 13.24
CA GLY A 44 2.29 -9.65 13.72
C GLY A 44 1.02 -10.37 13.25
N GLY A 45 1.11 -11.70 13.12
CA GLY A 45 0.03 -12.55 12.65
C GLY A 45 0.53 -13.79 11.91
N SER A 46 -0.37 -14.42 11.19
CA SER A 46 -0.11 -15.59 10.36
C SER A 46 -0.45 -15.31 8.90
N MET A 47 0.41 -15.74 8.00
CA MET A 47 0.22 -15.73 6.55
C MET A 47 0.20 -17.18 6.07
N ILE A 48 -0.90 -17.57 5.43
CA ILE A 48 -1.10 -18.91 4.89
C ILE A 48 -1.17 -18.78 3.37
N ASN A 49 -0.26 -19.48 2.69
CA ASN A 49 -0.23 -19.58 1.25
C ASN A 49 -1.01 -20.83 0.84
N LEU A 50 -2.15 -20.61 0.18
CA LEU A 50 -3.01 -21.64 -0.35
C LEU A 50 -2.77 -21.77 -1.85
N HIS A 51 -2.79 -23.00 -2.34
CA HIS A 51 -2.61 -23.34 -3.74
C HIS A 51 -3.81 -24.15 -4.22
N LEU A 52 -4.40 -23.70 -5.30
CA LEU A 52 -5.50 -24.40 -5.95
C LEU A 52 -4.94 -25.60 -6.69
N SER A 53 -5.67 -26.72 -6.66
CA SER A 53 -5.28 -27.94 -7.39
C SER A 53 -5.17 -27.73 -8.91
N GLU A 54 -5.86 -26.72 -9.44
CA GLU A 54 -5.80 -26.31 -10.84
C GLU A 54 -5.91 -24.79 -10.97
N ALA A 55 -5.37 -24.23 -12.06
CA ALA A 55 -5.51 -22.81 -12.37
C ALA A 55 -6.96 -22.49 -12.77
N VAL A 56 -7.47 -21.35 -12.29
CA VAL A 56 -8.85 -20.93 -12.52
C VAL A 56 -8.93 -19.55 -13.17
N ASP A 57 -10.11 -19.24 -13.72
CA ASP A 57 -10.39 -17.89 -14.20
C ASP A 57 -10.63 -16.89 -13.06
N GLN A 58 -10.72 -15.61 -13.43
CA GLN A 58 -10.83 -14.51 -12.46
C GLN A 58 -12.15 -14.56 -11.67
N ASP A 59 -13.24 -15.00 -12.27
CA ASP A 59 -14.55 -15.07 -11.61
C ASP A 59 -14.58 -16.19 -10.56
N THR A 60 -13.99 -17.34 -10.90
CA THR A 60 -13.80 -18.44 -9.97
C THR A 60 -12.86 -18.03 -8.84
N MET A 61 -11.76 -17.32 -9.13
CA MET A 61 -10.85 -16.83 -8.09
C MET A 61 -11.51 -15.81 -7.15
N ASN A 62 -12.32 -14.90 -7.69
CA ASN A 62 -13.14 -13.99 -6.87
C ASN A 62 -14.09 -14.76 -5.96
N THR A 63 -14.67 -15.85 -6.45
CA THR A 63 -15.54 -16.73 -5.66
C THR A 63 -14.75 -17.45 -4.55
N VAL A 64 -13.58 -18.01 -4.87
CA VAL A 64 -12.70 -18.66 -3.88
C VAL A 64 -12.31 -17.69 -2.76
N THR A 65 -11.84 -16.49 -3.13
CA THR A 65 -11.42 -15.47 -2.16
C THR A 65 -12.59 -14.99 -1.30
N ALA A 66 -13.78 -14.79 -1.88
CA ALA A 66 -14.99 -14.41 -1.13
C ALA A 66 -15.46 -15.51 -0.16
N ILE A 67 -15.39 -16.78 -0.56
CA ILE A 67 -15.74 -17.92 0.31
C ILE A 67 -14.77 -18.00 1.48
N LEU A 68 -13.46 -17.90 1.22
CA LEU A 68 -12.44 -17.93 2.27
C LEU A 68 -12.61 -16.77 3.26
N ASP A 69 -12.86 -15.56 2.76
CA ASP A 69 -13.13 -14.39 3.60
C ASP A 69 -14.37 -14.60 4.48
N LYS A 70 -15.49 -15.03 3.86
CA LYS A 70 -16.73 -15.34 4.58
C LYS A 70 -16.53 -16.43 5.63
N ARG A 71 -15.75 -17.47 5.31
CA ARG A 71 -15.47 -18.60 6.20
C ARG A 71 -14.66 -18.19 7.42
N LEU A 72 -13.61 -17.42 7.22
CA LEU A 72 -12.75 -16.94 8.30
C LEU A 72 -13.51 -15.99 9.23
N ASN A 73 -14.31 -15.10 8.66
CA ASN A 73 -15.20 -14.21 9.42
C ASN A 73 -16.27 -15.01 10.21
N ALA A 74 -16.89 -16.02 9.59
CA ALA A 74 -17.88 -16.88 10.25
C ALA A 74 -17.29 -17.72 11.39
N PHE A 75 -16.01 -18.06 11.32
CA PHE A 75 -15.28 -18.70 12.41
C PHE A 75 -14.94 -17.74 13.57
N GLY A 76 -15.16 -16.43 13.39
CA GLY A 76 -14.89 -15.41 14.41
C GLY A 76 -13.50 -14.80 14.33
N ILE A 77 -12.76 -15.03 13.25
CA ILE A 77 -11.46 -14.40 13.01
C ILE A 77 -11.72 -12.99 12.48
N SER A 78 -11.22 -11.99 13.19
CA SER A 78 -11.25 -10.59 12.77
C SER A 78 -9.94 -10.21 12.06
N ASP A 79 -9.96 -9.11 11.30
CA ASP A 79 -8.78 -8.59 10.59
C ASP A 79 -8.13 -9.58 9.62
N VAL A 80 -8.98 -10.30 8.87
CA VAL A 80 -8.58 -11.21 7.81
C VAL A 80 -8.38 -10.43 6.52
N LYS A 81 -7.29 -10.71 5.80
CA LYS A 81 -7.10 -10.24 4.42
C LYS A 81 -6.89 -11.45 3.51
N VAL A 82 -7.83 -11.70 2.62
CA VAL A 82 -7.72 -12.73 1.59
C VAL A 82 -7.37 -12.07 0.26
N ARG A 83 -6.25 -12.47 -0.35
CA ARG A 83 -5.76 -11.89 -1.60
C ARG A 83 -5.37 -12.97 -2.59
N GLN A 84 -5.76 -12.80 -3.84
CA GLN A 84 -5.28 -13.67 -4.92
C GLN A 84 -3.81 -13.36 -5.28
N SER A 85 -3.08 -14.38 -5.69
CA SER A 85 -1.73 -14.29 -6.23
C SER A 85 -1.68 -15.11 -7.52
N GLY A 86 -1.75 -14.44 -8.67
CA GLY A 86 -1.86 -15.12 -9.97
C GLY A 86 -3.20 -15.85 -10.14
N SER A 87 -3.20 -16.93 -10.93
CA SER A 87 -4.40 -17.71 -11.28
C SER A 87 -4.57 -18.99 -10.46
N GLN A 88 -3.68 -19.27 -9.51
CA GLN A 88 -3.64 -20.56 -8.79
C GLN A 88 -3.23 -20.44 -7.31
N ASP A 89 -2.85 -19.26 -6.82
CA ASP A 89 -2.50 -19.08 -5.41
C ASP A 89 -3.41 -18.06 -4.73
N VAL A 90 -3.69 -18.29 -3.45
CA VAL A 90 -4.40 -17.37 -2.56
C VAL A 90 -3.59 -17.19 -1.28
N ILE A 91 -3.40 -15.94 -0.86
CA ILE A 91 -2.70 -15.58 0.36
C ILE A 91 -3.74 -15.13 1.38
N VAL A 92 -3.74 -15.77 2.54
CA VAL A 92 -4.60 -15.42 3.68
C VAL A 92 -3.72 -14.85 4.78
N GLU A 93 -3.93 -13.59 5.15
CA GLU A 93 -3.26 -12.93 6.27
C GLU A 93 -4.23 -12.74 7.43
N ILE A 94 -3.77 -13.07 8.63
CA ILE A 94 -4.60 -13.11 9.83
C ILE A 94 -3.82 -12.50 10.99
N ALA A 95 -4.36 -11.47 11.62
CA ALA A 95 -3.74 -10.87 12.79
C ALA A 95 -3.95 -11.74 14.05
N GLY A 96 -2.88 -11.97 14.81
CA GLY A 96 -2.96 -12.52 16.17
C GLY A 96 -3.43 -13.98 16.34
N VAL A 97 -3.77 -14.70 15.27
CA VAL A 97 -4.21 -16.12 15.33
C VAL A 97 -3.10 -17.05 14.86
N LYS A 98 -2.98 -18.22 15.50
CA LYS A 98 -2.01 -19.25 15.11
C LYS A 98 -2.47 -19.97 13.83
N PRO A 99 -1.54 -20.34 12.94
CA PRO A 99 -1.93 -20.94 11.66
C PRO A 99 -2.65 -22.28 11.78
N GLU A 100 -2.27 -23.12 12.75
CA GLU A 100 -2.78 -24.49 12.86
C GLU A 100 -4.28 -24.55 13.19
N GLU A 101 -4.78 -23.52 13.85
CA GLU A 101 -6.20 -23.38 14.18
C GLU A 101 -7.03 -23.08 12.93
N VAL A 102 -6.46 -22.34 12.00
CA VAL A 102 -7.13 -21.84 10.80
C VAL A 102 -7.01 -22.81 9.63
N GLU A 103 -5.89 -23.52 9.53
CA GLU A 103 -5.55 -24.42 8.43
C GLU A 103 -6.66 -25.46 8.16
N ARG A 104 -7.23 -26.03 9.22
CA ARG A 104 -8.30 -27.03 9.10
C ARG A 104 -9.58 -26.48 8.46
N ILE A 105 -9.87 -25.21 8.67
CA ILE A 105 -11.14 -24.59 8.26
C ILE A 105 -11.06 -24.11 6.82
N ILE A 106 -9.89 -23.62 6.41
CA ILE A 106 -9.66 -23.14 5.03
C ILE A 106 -9.38 -24.27 4.05
N SER A 107 -8.90 -25.43 4.53
CA SER A 107 -8.54 -26.56 3.66
C SER A 107 -9.70 -27.52 3.37
N THR A 108 -10.84 -27.39 4.07
CA THR A 108 -12.03 -28.22 3.80
C THR A 108 -12.78 -27.67 2.57
N PRO A 109 -13.14 -28.49 1.57
CA PRO A 109 -13.95 -28.01 0.45
C PRO A 109 -15.29 -27.44 0.93
N GLY A 110 -15.95 -28.11 1.88
CA GLY A 110 -17.23 -27.68 2.43
C GLY A 110 -18.45 -28.09 1.60
N LYS A 111 -18.34 -29.21 0.87
CA LYS A 111 -19.43 -29.75 0.06
C LYS A 111 -20.51 -30.36 0.95
N PHE A 112 -21.62 -29.66 1.11
CA PHE A 112 -22.79 -30.14 1.85
C PHE A 112 -23.81 -30.83 0.93
N GLU A 113 -24.29 -32.01 1.33
CA GLU A 113 -25.37 -32.76 0.68
C GLU A 113 -26.29 -33.40 1.73
N ALA A 114 -27.60 -33.26 1.61
CA ALA A 114 -28.58 -34.04 2.37
C ALA A 114 -29.29 -35.03 1.44
N LYS A 115 -29.30 -36.31 1.81
CA LYS A 115 -29.86 -37.41 1.03
C LYS A 115 -30.99 -38.10 1.78
N ILE A 116 -32.02 -38.52 1.05
CA ILE A 116 -33.11 -39.33 1.58
C ILE A 116 -33.20 -40.58 0.71
N ASN A 117 -33.03 -41.77 1.31
CA ASN A 117 -33.00 -43.05 0.59
C ASN A 117 -32.03 -43.04 -0.61
N GLY A 118 -30.86 -42.41 -0.44
CA GLY A 118 -29.82 -42.30 -1.47
C GLY A 118 -30.04 -41.22 -2.53
N GLN A 119 -31.16 -40.48 -2.53
CA GLN A 119 -31.41 -39.36 -3.44
C GLN A 119 -31.02 -38.03 -2.81
N THR A 120 -30.25 -37.19 -3.50
CA THR A 120 -29.84 -35.87 -3.02
C THR A 120 -31.01 -34.89 -3.01
N ALA A 121 -31.52 -34.61 -1.82
CA ALA A 121 -32.63 -33.70 -1.60
C ALA A 121 -32.18 -32.24 -1.53
N ILE A 122 -31.09 -31.95 -0.83
CA ILE A 122 -30.52 -30.59 -0.65
C ILE A 122 -29.02 -30.63 -0.90
N THR A 123 -28.50 -29.54 -1.46
CA THR A 123 -27.07 -29.26 -1.62
C THR A 123 -26.72 -27.92 -0.99
N GLY A 124 -25.44 -27.64 -0.77
CA GLY A 124 -25.00 -26.33 -0.28
C GLY A 124 -25.46 -25.15 -1.15
N ALA A 125 -25.66 -25.35 -2.46
CA ALA A 125 -26.17 -24.31 -3.37
C ALA A 125 -27.64 -23.95 -3.13
N ASP A 126 -28.39 -24.83 -2.45
CA ASP A 126 -29.79 -24.61 -2.11
C ASP A 126 -29.93 -23.77 -0.81
N ILE A 127 -28.85 -23.49 -0.08
CA ILE A 127 -28.87 -22.75 1.20
C ILE A 127 -28.87 -21.24 0.94
N SER A 128 -29.84 -20.53 1.51
CA SER A 128 -29.95 -19.07 1.39
C SER A 128 -29.36 -18.32 2.59
N SER A 129 -29.41 -18.90 3.79
CA SER A 129 -28.88 -18.29 5.02
C SER A 129 -28.70 -19.32 6.11
N VAL A 130 -27.69 -19.16 6.96
CA VAL A 130 -27.50 -19.99 8.16
C VAL A 130 -27.78 -19.15 9.40
N SER A 131 -28.57 -19.69 10.32
CA SER A 131 -28.85 -19.07 11.61
C SER A 131 -27.79 -19.45 12.64
N ALA A 132 -27.69 -18.67 13.72
CA ALA A 132 -26.75 -18.95 14.79
C ALA A 132 -26.89 -20.39 15.31
N ALA A 133 -25.75 -21.04 15.52
CA ALA A 133 -25.70 -22.39 16.08
C ALA A 133 -26.24 -22.42 17.52
N GLU A 134 -27.03 -23.43 17.84
CA GLU A 134 -27.64 -23.64 19.14
C GLU A 134 -27.02 -24.86 19.82
N VAL A 135 -26.61 -24.73 21.09
CA VAL A 135 -26.01 -25.82 21.87
C VAL A 135 -26.72 -25.97 23.20
N THR A 136 -27.30 -27.15 23.43
CA THR A 136 -28.01 -27.50 24.67
C THR A 136 -27.43 -28.77 25.27
N GLY A 137 -26.65 -28.62 26.35
CA GLY A 137 -25.93 -29.74 26.97
C GLY A 137 -24.85 -30.25 26.03
N ASN A 138 -24.98 -31.51 25.59
CA ASN A 138 -24.08 -32.14 24.62
C ASN A 138 -24.71 -32.25 23.21
N ARG A 139 -25.87 -31.63 22.99
CA ARG A 139 -26.54 -31.59 21.69
C ARG A 139 -26.33 -30.25 21.02
N TRP A 140 -26.21 -30.29 19.70
CA TRP A 140 -26.05 -29.10 18.86
C TRP A 140 -27.06 -29.10 17.72
N GLN A 141 -27.40 -27.91 17.25
CA GLN A 141 -28.27 -27.68 16.11
C GLN A 141 -27.79 -26.46 15.33
N VAL A 142 -27.79 -26.55 14.01
CA VAL A 142 -27.49 -25.43 13.09
C VAL A 142 -28.70 -25.27 12.18
N PRO A 143 -29.60 -24.31 12.47
CA PRO A 143 -30.72 -23.99 11.60
C PRO A 143 -30.23 -23.24 10.35
N PHE A 144 -30.84 -23.52 9.20
CA PHE A 144 -30.56 -22.83 7.96
C PHE A 144 -31.82 -22.78 7.10
N SER A 145 -31.91 -21.72 6.30
CA SER A 145 -32.98 -21.56 5.33
C SER A 145 -32.50 -22.00 3.95
N VAL A 146 -33.36 -22.68 3.20
CA VAL A 146 -33.12 -23.03 1.79
C VAL A 146 -33.93 -22.13 0.85
N THR A 147 -33.48 -22.02 -0.39
CA THR A 147 -34.20 -21.35 -1.47
C THR A 147 -35.54 -22.03 -1.74
N THR A 148 -36.48 -21.31 -2.36
CA THR A 148 -37.78 -21.87 -2.74
C THR A 148 -37.63 -23.10 -3.64
N GLU A 149 -36.70 -23.05 -4.59
CA GLU A 149 -36.39 -24.19 -5.49
C GLU A 149 -35.85 -25.40 -4.71
N GLY A 150 -34.94 -25.16 -3.75
CA GLY A 150 -34.42 -26.20 -2.86
C GLY A 150 -35.52 -26.83 -1.99
N ALA A 151 -36.41 -26.00 -1.44
CA ALA A 151 -37.54 -26.44 -0.63
C ALA A 151 -38.54 -27.30 -1.41
N GLU A 152 -38.85 -26.92 -2.66
CA GLU A 152 -39.71 -27.69 -3.57
C GLU A 152 -39.09 -29.03 -3.95
N LYS A 153 -37.80 -29.02 -4.29
CA LYS A 153 -37.03 -30.25 -4.58
C LYS A 153 -37.02 -31.20 -3.38
N PHE A 154 -36.76 -30.67 -2.19
CA PHE A 154 -36.79 -31.44 -0.95
C PHE A 154 -38.17 -32.05 -0.70
N ALA A 155 -39.23 -31.24 -0.75
CA ALA A 155 -40.60 -31.70 -0.51
C ALA A 155 -41.03 -32.84 -1.44
N LYS A 156 -40.62 -32.78 -2.72
CA LYS A 156 -40.91 -33.82 -3.71
C LYS A 156 -40.21 -35.14 -3.42
N ILE A 157 -38.98 -35.09 -2.90
CA ILE A 157 -38.21 -36.30 -2.55
C ILE A 157 -38.69 -36.88 -1.20
N ALA A 158 -39.03 -36.00 -0.26
CA ALA A 158 -39.49 -36.34 1.08
C ALA A 158 -40.94 -36.89 1.14
N GLU A 159 -41.75 -36.68 0.09
CA GLU A 159 -43.17 -37.02 0.07
C GLU A 159 -43.43 -38.51 0.39
N GLY A 160 -44.21 -38.75 1.44
CA GLY A 160 -44.57 -40.11 1.88
C GLY A 160 -43.44 -40.89 2.57
N GLN A 161 -42.31 -40.25 2.86
CA GLN A 161 -41.12 -40.89 3.46
C GLN A 161 -40.95 -40.57 4.95
N ALA A 162 -42.03 -40.24 5.67
CA ALA A 162 -41.97 -39.94 7.11
C ALA A 162 -41.26 -41.07 7.89
N GLY A 163 -40.35 -40.69 8.78
CA GLY A 163 -39.50 -41.63 9.55
C GLY A 163 -38.29 -42.17 8.78
N ALA A 164 -38.13 -41.87 7.49
CA ALA A 164 -36.87 -42.17 6.78
C ALA A 164 -35.72 -41.32 7.34
N LYS A 165 -34.50 -41.84 7.26
CA LYS A 165 -33.30 -41.09 7.64
C LYS A 165 -32.94 -40.06 6.58
N VAL A 166 -32.62 -38.85 7.02
CA VAL A 166 -32.06 -37.79 6.18
C VAL A 166 -30.54 -37.78 6.39
N GLU A 167 -29.80 -38.49 5.56
CA GLU A 167 -28.35 -38.60 5.66
C GLU A 167 -27.68 -37.29 5.20
N MET A 168 -27.11 -36.54 6.13
CA MET A 168 -26.42 -35.29 5.87
C MET A 168 -24.92 -35.52 5.82
N TYR A 169 -24.31 -35.16 4.69
CA TYR A 169 -22.90 -35.31 4.41
C TYR A 169 -22.21 -33.95 4.32
N LEU A 170 -20.99 -33.91 4.83
CA LEU A 170 -20.05 -32.83 4.60
C LEU A 170 -18.74 -33.41 4.08
N ASP A 171 -18.32 -33.03 2.88
CA ASP A 171 -17.14 -33.57 2.21
C ASP A 171 -17.14 -35.11 2.18
N ASP A 172 -18.29 -35.68 1.77
CA ASP A 172 -18.57 -37.13 1.68
C ASP A 172 -18.54 -37.90 3.03
N LYS A 173 -18.39 -37.21 4.16
CA LYS A 173 -18.50 -37.80 5.50
C LYS A 173 -19.88 -37.56 6.08
N LEU A 174 -20.51 -38.63 6.58
CA LEU A 174 -21.80 -38.53 7.27
C LEU A 174 -21.60 -37.75 8.57
N ILE A 175 -22.30 -36.62 8.71
CA ILE A 175 -22.24 -35.75 9.90
C ILE A 175 -23.47 -35.89 10.80
N SER A 176 -24.62 -36.26 10.21
CA SER A 176 -25.88 -36.42 10.93
C SER A 176 -26.90 -37.20 10.08
N ASP A 177 -27.81 -37.92 10.72
CA ASP A 177 -28.83 -38.74 10.08
C ASP A 177 -30.21 -38.69 10.80
N PRO A 178 -30.82 -37.50 11.00
CA PRO A 178 -32.08 -37.38 11.72
C PRO A 178 -33.23 -38.09 10.99
N GLU A 179 -34.27 -38.44 11.75
CA GLU A 179 -35.52 -38.96 11.18
C GLU A 179 -36.33 -37.82 10.56
N LEU A 180 -36.88 -38.07 9.37
CA LEU A 180 -37.71 -37.12 8.64
C LEU A 180 -39.08 -36.96 9.33
N ASP A 181 -39.38 -35.74 9.76
CA ASP A 181 -40.67 -35.40 10.38
C ASP A 181 -41.84 -35.55 9.40
N ALA A 182 -43.00 -36.02 9.89
CA ALA A 182 -44.19 -36.21 9.07
C ALA A 182 -44.72 -34.90 8.45
N GLY A 183 -44.47 -33.75 9.10
CA GLY A 183 -44.79 -32.43 8.60
C GLY A 183 -43.91 -31.99 7.42
N LEU A 184 -42.72 -32.56 7.27
CA LEU A 184 -41.82 -32.33 6.13
C LEU A 184 -42.03 -33.35 5.00
N ALA A 185 -42.64 -34.50 5.31
CA ALA A 185 -42.96 -35.56 4.34
C ALA A 185 -44.34 -35.41 3.66
N ASN A 186 -45.03 -34.29 3.85
CA ASN A 186 -46.41 -34.07 3.36
C ASN A 186 -46.50 -33.44 1.95
N GLY A 187 -45.37 -33.33 1.25
CA GLY A 187 -45.29 -32.73 -0.08
C GLY A 187 -45.37 -31.20 -0.11
N LYS A 188 -45.39 -30.52 1.05
CA LYS A 188 -45.33 -29.06 1.13
C LYS A 188 -43.89 -28.59 1.36
N ALA A 189 -43.48 -27.59 0.57
CA ALA A 189 -42.18 -26.94 0.73
C ALA A 189 -42.04 -26.29 2.11
N SER A 190 -40.94 -26.59 2.80
CA SER A 190 -40.49 -25.89 4.00
C SER A 190 -39.12 -25.29 3.72
N THR A 191 -38.95 -24.01 4.00
CA THR A 191 -37.68 -23.32 3.82
C THR A 191 -36.77 -23.46 5.03
N GLU A 192 -37.32 -23.71 6.22
CA GLU A 192 -36.57 -23.83 7.46
C GLU A 192 -36.19 -25.29 7.72
N ILE A 193 -34.88 -25.53 7.83
CA ILE A 193 -34.29 -26.85 8.01
C ILE A 193 -33.19 -26.73 9.07
N SER A 194 -32.83 -27.84 9.74
CA SER A 194 -31.69 -27.83 10.65
C SER A 194 -30.89 -29.11 10.58
N VAL A 195 -29.57 -28.97 10.68
CA VAL A 195 -28.67 -30.09 11.00
C VAL A 195 -28.56 -30.16 12.51
N SER A 196 -28.66 -31.36 13.10
CA SER A 196 -28.53 -31.54 14.55
C SER A 196 -27.74 -32.79 14.91
N GLY A 197 -27.08 -32.81 16.04
CA GLY A 197 -26.31 -33.97 16.49
C GLY A 197 -26.04 -33.96 17.99
N GLY A 198 -25.27 -34.96 18.45
CA GLY A 198 -24.84 -35.08 19.84
C GLY A 198 -23.36 -35.44 19.92
N GLU A 199 -22.66 -34.87 20.89
CA GLU A 199 -21.23 -35.07 21.12
C GLU A 199 -20.96 -35.58 22.54
N GLU A 200 -19.71 -35.95 22.83
CA GLU A 200 -19.30 -36.46 24.14
C GLU A 200 -19.33 -35.39 25.25
N SER A 201 -19.21 -34.12 24.88
CA SER A 201 -19.18 -33.00 25.82
C SER A 201 -19.84 -31.75 25.24
N LYS A 202 -20.18 -30.80 26.11
CA LYS A 202 -20.68 -29.48 25.69
C LYS A 202 -19.66 -28.73 24.83
N GLN A 203 -18.36 -28.85 25.13
CA GLN A 203 -17.32 -28.20 24.34
C GLN A 203 -17.22 -28.81 22.95
N ALA A 204 -17.20 -30.14 22.85
CA ALA A 204 -17.20 -30.82 21.56
C ALA A 204 -18.45 -30.46 20.72
N ALA A 205 -19.62 -30.37 21.36
CA ALA A 205 -20.84 -29.91 20.69
C ALA A 205 -20.71 -28.46 20.18
N GLN A 206 -20.09 -27.57 20.95
CA GLN A 206 -19.83 -26.19 20.53
C GLN A 206 -18.86 -26.11 19.34
N ASP A 207 -17.77 -26.86 19.39
CA ASP A 207 -16.77 -26.91 18.33
C ASP A 207 -17.40 -27.46 17.03
N LYS A 208 -18.19 -28.53 17.15
CA LYS A 208 -18.91 -29.14 16.02
C LYS A 208 -19.95 -28.19 15.42
N ALA A 209 -20.75 -27.54 16.26
CA ALA A 209 -21.76 -26.59 15.78
C ALA A 209 -21.12 -25.40 15.05
N THR A 210 -20.00 -24.90 15.57
CA THR A 210 -19.22 -23.80 14.96
C THR A 210 -18.62 -24.23 13.63
N GLU A 211 -18.05 -25.43 13.54
CA GLU A 211 -17.53 -26.01 12.29
C GLU A 211 -18.63 -26.10 11.22
N ILE A 212 -19.77 -26.72 11.54
CA ILE A 212 -20.88 -26.89 10.60
C ILE A 212 -21.45 -25.54 10.19
N HIS A 213 -21.72 -24.64 11.14
CA HIS A 213 -22.19 -23.28 10.85
C HIS A 213 -21.25 -22.55 9.89
N THR A 214 -19.96 -22.55 10.18
CA THR A 214 -18.93 -21.87 9.38
C THR A 214 -18.90 -22.38 7.94
N VAL A 215 -18.97 -23.70 7.75
CA VAL A 215 -18.91 -24.30 6.41
C VAL A 215 -20.21 -24.09 5.63
N LEU A 216 -21.38 -24.22 6.27
CA LEU A 216 -22.67 -23.96 5.62
C LEU A 216 -22.82 -22.49 5.23
N GLU A 217 -22.38 -21.57 6.10
CA GLU A 217 -22.51 -20.12 5.87
C GLU A 217 -21.55 -19.66 4.77
N SER A 218 -20.33 -20.19 4.73
CA SER A 218 -19.36 -19.85 3.68
C SER A 218 -19.60 -20.54 2.33
N GLY A 219 -20.24 -21.71 2.33
CA GLY A 219 -20.47 -22.51 1.14
C GLY A 219 -19.26 -23.35 0.72
N ALA A 220 -19.43 -24.10 -0.37
CA ALA A 220 -18.44 -25.02 -0.89
C ALA A 220 -17.44 -24.31 -1.82
N LEU A 221 -16.15 -24.61 -1.64
CA LEU A 221 -15.10 -24.14 -2.53
C LEU A 221 -15.25 -24.79 -3.92
N PRO A 222 -15.13 -24.01 -5.02
CA PRO A 222 -15.25 -24.55 -6.37
C PRO A 222 -14.06 -25.44 -6.76
N VAL A 223 -12.90 -25.26 -6.11
CA VAL A 223 -11.65 -25.99 -6.37
C VAL A 223 -10.99 -26.35 -5.04
N LYS A 224 -10.33 -27.52 -5.00
CA LYS A 224 -9.60 -27.98 -3.81
C LYS A 224 -8.38 -27.10 -3.56
N LEU A 225 -8.13 -26.79 -2.30
CA LEU A 225 -6.97 -26.01 -1.84
C LEU A 225 -5.99 -26.90 -1.10
N GLU A 226 -4.69 -26.62 -1.28
CA GLU A 226 -3.59 -27.22 -0.53
C GLU A 226 -2.74 -26.13 0.10
N VAL A 227 -2.23 -26.38 1.30
CA VAL A 227 -1.43 -25.40 2.04
C VAL A 227 0.02 -25.54 1.58
N ASN A 228 0.51 -24.55 0.83
CA ASN A 228 1.87 -24.54 0.27
C ASN A 228 2.89 -23.87 1.20
N GLY A 229 2.45 -23.20 2.25
CA GLY A 229 3.36 -22.63 3.25
C GLY A 229 2.63 -21.81 4.30
N VAL A 230 3.19 -21.83 5.50
CA VAL A 230 2.68 -21.11 6.65
C VAL A 230 3.83 -20.28 7.22
N ASN A 231 3.67 -18.97 7.24
CA ASN A 231 4.57 -18.06 7.92
C ASN A 231 3.81 -17.41 9.08
N SER A 232 4.43 -17.30 10.25
CA SER A 232 3.82 -16.63 11.39
C SER A 232 4.86 -15.78 12.10
N VAL A 233 4.45 -14.58 12.47
CA VAL A 233 5.21 -13.60 13.26
C VAL A 233 4.37 -13.30 14.49
N SER A 234 4.94 -13.40 15.69
CA SER A 234 4.18 -13.06 16.89
C SER A 234 3.91 -11.56 16.96
N ALA A 235 2.77 -11.15 17.55
CA ALA A 235 2.44 -9.74 17.77
C ALA A 235 3.54 -8.99 18.56
N GLU A 236 4.19 -9.68 19.49
CA GLU A 236 5.34 -9.15 20.24
C GLU A 236 6.52 -8.82 19.33
N LEU A 237 6.86 -9.73 18.40
CA LEU A 237 7.95 -9.49 17.46
C LEU A 237 7.61 -8.39 16.44
N GLY A 238 6.34 -8.32 16.02
CA GLY A 238 5.83 -7.24 15.17
C GLY A 238 6.02 -5.86 15.81
N SER A 239 5.55 -5.69 17.06
CA SER A 239 5.73 -4.45 17.84
C SER A 239 7.21 -4.07 18.00
N GLN A 240 8.09 -5.05 18.23
CA GLN A 240 9.54 -4.80 18.29
C GLN A 240 10.11 -4.32 16.94
N PHE A 241 9.63 -4.89 15.83
CA PHE A 241 10.04 -4.45 14.50
C PHE A 241 9.48 -3.08 14.13
N GLU A 242 8.25 -2.76 14.50
CA GLU A 242 7.65 -1.43 14.33
C GLU A 242 8.50 -0.36 15.04
N GLN A 243 8.79 -0.56 16.32
CA GLN A 243 9.66 0.33 17.09
C GLN A 243 11.07 0.41 16.50
N GLY A 244 11.63 -0.73 16.10
CA GLY A 244 12.94 -0.80 15.44
C GLY A 244 12.99 0.01 14.15
N CYS A 245 11.95 -0.05 13.33
CA CYS A 245 11.83 0.71 12.08
C CYS A 245 11.73 2.21 12.33
N LEU A 246 10.93 2.64 13.31
CA LEU A 246 10.85 4.05 13.70
C LEU A 246 12.21 4.60 14.18
N ILE A 247 12.91 3.84 15.01
CA ILE A 247 14.26 4.20 15.49
C ILE A 247 15.24 4.26 14.32
N ALA A 248 15.25 3.25 13.44
CA ALA A 248 16.14 3.20 12.28
C ALA A 248 15.91 4.38 11.32
N GLY A 249 14.64 4.72 11.04
CA GLY A 249 14.29 5.88 10.21
C GLY A 249 14.76 7.20 10.82
N LEU A 250 14.57 7.39 12.13
CA LEU A 250 15.04 8.59 12.83
C LEU A 250 16.57 8.70 12.85
N LEU A 251 17.27 7.58 13.09
CA LEU A 251 18.72 7.53 13.03
C LEU A 251 19.25 7.81 11.62
N ALA A 252 18.59 7.31 10.57
CA ALA A 252 18.95 7.58 9.18
C ALA A 252 18.82 9.08 8.84
N LEU A 253 17.71 9.72 9.23
CA LEU A 253 17.51 11.16 9.06
C LEU A 253 18.56 11.97 9.83
N LEU A 254 18.87 11.57 11.06
CA LEU A 254 19.89 12.23 11.87
C LEU A 254 21.29 12.09 11.25
N ALA A 255 21.63 10.90 10.73
CA ALA A 255 22.88 10.66 10.03
C ALA A 255 23.00 11.55 8.77
N ILE A 256 21.93 11.68 7.99
CA ILE A 256 21.87 12.59 6.83
C ILE A 256 22.14 14.04 7.25
N ILE A 257 21.46 14.52 8.29
CA ILE A 257 21.64 15.89 8.80
C ILE A 257 23.10 16.12 9.20
N ILE A 258 23.72 15.16 9.90
CA ILE A 258 25.12 15.25 10.32
C ILE A 258 26.05 15.31 9.10
N VAL A 259 25.93 14.37 8.16
CA VAL A 259 26.80 14.29 6.97
C VAL A 259 26.71 15.57 6.14
N VAL A 260 25.49 16.03 5.86
CA VAL A 260 25.24 17.26 5.08
C VAL A 260 25.74 18.50 5.82
N SER A 261 25.59 18.54 7.15
CA SER A 261 26.08 19.65 7.97
C SER A 261 27.60 19.73 8.00
N VAL A 262 28.28 18.59 8.17
CA VAL A 262 29.75 18.49 8.16
C VAL A 262 30.30 18.90 6.79
N LYS A 263 29.66 18.46 5.70
CA LYS A 263 30.09 18.75 4.33
C LYS A 263 29.91 20.21 3.93
N TYR A 264 28.71 20.78 4.12
CA TYR A 264 28.38 22.10 3.56
C TYR A 264 28.52 23.27 4.54
N LYS A 265 28.39 23.03 5.85
CA LYS A 265 28.55 24.04 6.92
C LYS A 265 27.74 25.33 6.74
N ALA A 266 26.71 25.31 5.89
CA ALA A 266 25.90 26.47 5.52
C ALA A 266 24.42 26.11 5.62
N PRO A 267 23.65 26.75 6.54
CA PRO A 267 22.22 26.46 6.71
C PRO A 267 21.39 26.65 5.44
N SER A 268 21.81 27.55 4.54
CA SER A 268 21.16 27.77 3.25
C SER A 268 21.30 26.60 2.25
N LEU A 269 22.18 25.63 2.53
CA LEU A 269 22.29 24.38 1.76
C LEU A 269 21.67 23.20 2.51
N ILE A 270 21.83 23.17 3.84
CA ILE A 270 21.36 22.07 4.68
C ILE A 270 19.83 22.04 4.76
N ILE A 271 19.19 23.18 5.05
CA ILE A 271 17.72 23.24 5.26
C ILE A 271 16.93 22.75 4.04
N PRO A 272 17.23 23.18 2.80
CA PRO A 272 16.53 22.71 1.61
C PRO A 272 16.67 21.21 1.40
N ILE A 273 17.88 20.65 1.58
CA ILE A 273 18.16 19.21 1.44
C ILE A 273 17.26 18.40 2.40
N VAL A 274 17.21 18.83 3.66
CA VAL A 274 16.39 18.16 4.68
C VAL A 274 14.89 18.29 4.37
N ILE A 275 14.43 19.49 3.98
CA ILE A 275 13.01 19.71 3.66
C ILE A 275 12.58 18.90 2.44
N THR A 276 13.37 18.87 1.36
CA THR A 276 13.02 18.10 0.16
C THR A 276 13.04 16.61 0.43
N THR A 277 13.98 16.13 1.24
CA THR A 277 14.05 14.72 1.66
C THR A 277 12.86 14.31 2.53
N LEU A 278 12.47 15.15 3.50
CA LEU A 278 11.29 14.89 4.32
C LEU A 278 10.00 14.92 3.49
N SER A 279 9.91 15.86 2.54
CA SER A 279 8.78 15.93 1.60
C SER A 279 8.68 14.68 0.75
N GLU A 280 9.81 14.14 0.30
CA GLU A 280 9.89 12.89 -0.46
C GLU A 280 9.35 11.70 0.33
N LEU A 281 9.80 11.54 1.58
CA LEU A 281 9.31 10.49 2.47
C LEU A 281 7.80 10.58 2.68
N ILE A 282 7.28 11.80 2.93
CA ILE A 282 5.83 12.01 3.08
C ILE A 282 5.08 11.63 1.80
N ILE A 283 5.61 11.95 0.62
CA ILE A 283 4.96 11.60 -0.65
C ILE A 283 4.99 10.08 -0.88
N ILE A 284 6.08 9.39 -0.52
CA ILE A 284 6.16 7.92 -0.60
C ILE A 284 5.12 7.28 0.33
N LEU A 285 5.00 7.77 1.57
CA LEU A 285 3.99 7.28 2.52
C LEU A 285 2.55 7.58 2.04
N GLY A 286 2.32 8.76 1.47
CA GLY A 286 1.03 9.10 0.87
C GLY A 286 0.68 8.23 -0.33
N PHE A 287 1.66 7.93 -1.19
CA PHE A 287 1.47 6.96 -2.28
C PHE A 287 1.07 5.59 -1.74
N ALA A 288 1.79 5.07 -0.75
CA ALA A 288 1.48 3.79 -0.12
C ALA A 288 0.07 3.77 0.50
N SER A 289 -0.32 4.86 1.15
CA SER A 289 -1.66 5.04 1.73
C SER A 289 -2.77 5.03 0.68
N ILE A 290 -2.61 5.75 -0.43
CA ILE A 290 -3.63 5.87 -1.50
C ILE A 290 -3.89 4.53 -2.19
N ILE A 291 -2.83 3.73 -2.41
CA ILE A 291 -2.97 2.44 -3.10
C ILE A 291 -3.22 1.28 -2.12
N HIS A 292 -3.36 1.58 -0.81
CA HIS A 292 -3.48 0.57 0.24
C HIS A 292 -2.35 -0.47 0.20
N TRP A 293 -1.11 0.02 0.06
CA TRP A 293 0.08 -0.84 0.05
C TRP A 293 0.43 -1.29 1.47
N ASN A 294 0.59 -2.59 1.68
CA ASN A 294 1.08 -3.15 2.95
C ASN A 294 2.58 -2.80 3.12
N LEU A 295 2.89 -2.01 4.15
CA LEU A 295 4.24 -1.66 4.54
C LEU A 295 4.85 -2.77 5.40
N ASP A 296 5.73 -3.56 4.81
CA ASP A 296 6.55 -4.55 5.52
C ASP A 296 7.97 -4.00 5.79
N LEU A 297 8.81 -4.81 6.45
CA LEU A 297 10.20 -4.43 6.77
C LEU A 297 11.01 -4.13 5.51
N ALA A 298 10.78 -4.91 4.45
CA ALA A 298 11.44 -4.74 3.17
C ALA A 298 11.08 -3.39 2.53
N ALA A 299 9.79 -3.02 2.53
CA ALA A 299 9.28 -1.75 2.05
C ALA A 299 9.92 -0.58 2.79
N ILE A 300 10.00 -0.64 4.12
CA ILE A 300 10.65 0.38 4.95
C ILE A 300 12.14 0.51 4.61
N ALA A 301 12.85 -0.60 4.47
CA ALA A 301 14.25 -0.58 4.04
C ALA A 301 14.41 0.07 2.65
N GLY A 302 13.48 -0.15 1.74
CA GLY A 302 13.47 0.48 0.41
C GLY A 302 13.21 1.99 0.46
N MET A 303 12.37 2.45 1.39
CA MET A 303 12.20 3.90 1.63
C MET A 303 13.48 4.55 2.16
N ILE A 304 14.15 3.90 3.11
CA ILE A 304 15.44 4.37 3.65
C ILE A 304 16.50 4.41 2.55
N ALA A 305 16.56 3.38 1.70
CA ALA A 305 17.45 3.34 0.55
C ALA A 305 17.15 4.47 -0.44
N SER A 306 15.87 4.70 -0.78
CA SER A 306 15.45 5.80 -1.65
C SER A 306 15.84 7.16 -1.09
N ILE A 307 15.63 7.39 0.21
CA ILE A 307 16.06 8.62 0.89
C ILE A 307 17.58 8.81 0.74
N GLY A 308 18.36 7.75 0.94
CA GLY A 308 19.82 7.78 0.75
C GLY A 308 20.21 8.24 -0.65
N THR A 309 19.59 7.65 -1.69
CA THR A 309 19.83 8.07 -3.08
C THR A 309 19.40 9.52 -3.34
N GLY A 310 18.32 9.99 -2.71
CA GLY A 310 17.86 11.37 -2.89
C GLY A 310 18.76 12.42 -2.27
N VAL A 311 19.33 12.12 -1.11
CA VAL A 311 20.35 12.98 -0.51
C VAL A 311 21.63 12.96 -1.35
N ASP A 312 22.03 11.80 -1.89
CA ASP A 312 23.19 11.70 -2.79
C ASP A 312 23.00 12.56 -4.06
N ASP A 313 21.83 12.47 -4.71
CA ASP A 313 21.50 13.31 -5.86
C ASP A 313 21.55 14.82 -5.52
N GLN A 314 21.02 15.19 -4.36
CA GLN A 314 21.05 16.58 -3.86
C GLN A 314 22.48 17.05 -3.57
N ILE A 315 23.34 16.17 -3.06
CA ILE A 315 24.76 16.42 -2.85
C ILE A 315 25.49 16.61 -4.19
N VAL A 316 25.29 15.71 -5.16
CA VAL A 316 25.88 15.80 -6.51
C VAL A 316 25.47 17.10 -7.19
N MET A 317 24.18 17.43 -7.15
CA MET A 317 23.65 18.70 -7.67
C MET A 317 24.31 19.91 -7.01
N THR A 318 24.44 19.88 -5.68
CA THR A 318 25.04 20.98 -4.93
C THR A 318 26.53 21.13 -5.27
N ASP A 319 27.28 20.04 -5.31
CA ASP A 319 28.72 20.04 -5.60
C ASP A 319 28.99 20.52 -7.04
N GLU A 320 28.21 20.06 -8.01
CA GLU A 320 28.34 20.46 -9.41
C GLU A 320 28.05 21.96 -9.60
N VAL A 321 27.04 22.50 -8.92
CA VAL A 321 26.76 23.95 -8.90
C VAL A 321 27.85 24.73 -8.18
N LEU A 322 28.45 24.17 -7.13
CA LEU A 322 29.50 24.82 -6.32
C LEU A 322 30.92 24.69 -6.89
N ALA A 323 31.17 23.84 -7.88
CA ALA A 323 32.49 23.61 -8.50
C ALA A 323 33.01 24.88 -9.23
N ARG A 324 33.40 25.92 -8.48
CA ARG A 324 33.83 27.23 -8.98
C ARG A 324 35.11 27.08 -9.80
N ARG A 325 35.02 27.27 -11.12
CA ARG A 325 36.24 27.42 -11.94
C ARG A 325 36.25 28.52 -12.98
N ASP A 326 35.12 29.19 -13.28
CA ASP A 326 35.19 30.32 -14.22
C ASP A 326 34.24 31.48 -13.91
N ARG A 327 34.77 32.70 -13.96
CA ARG A 327 34.09 33.93 -13.50
C ARG A 327 33.23 34.60 -14.58
N SER A 328 33.29 34.15 -15.84
CA SER A 328 32.80 34.99 -16.94
C SER A 328 31.36 34.75 -17.40
N ASP A 329 30.65 33.68 -16.99
CA ASP A 329 29.25 33.50 -17.44
C ASP A 329 28.31 32.75 -16.47
N ARG A 330 28.01 33.40 -15.34
CA ARG A 330 27.38 32.81 -14.14
C ARG A 330 25.95 32.26 -14.34
N LYS A 331 25.20 32.63 -15.39
CA LYS A 331 23.83 32.11 -15.63
C LYS A 331 23.80 30.90 -16.56
N ASN A 332 24.53 30.95 -17.67
CA ASN A 332 24.57 29.87 -18.66
C ASN A 332 25.31 28.64 -18.14
N ILE A 333 26.33 28.84 -17.30
CA ILE A 333 27.13 27.75 -16.71
C ILE A 333 26.28 26.95 -15.71
N VAL A 334 25.51 27.59 -14.83
CA VAL A 334 24.72 26.86 -13.82
C VAL A 334 23.60 26.03 -14.44
N LYS A 335 22.90 26.56 -15.46
CA LYS A 335 21.89 25.78 -16.19
C LYS A 335 22.49 24.56 -16.89
N THR A 336 23.68 24.71 -17.47
CA THR A 336 24.38 23.62 -18.15
C THR A 336 24.85 22.55 -17.16
N ARG A 337 25.30 22.97 -15.98
CA ARG A 337 25.74 22.09 -14.90
C ARG A 337 24.60 21.34 -14.20
N ILE A 338 23.47 22.02 -13.97
CA ILE A 338 22.25 21.36 -13.49
C ILE A 338 21.82 20.28 -14.50
N LYS A 339 21.86 20.56 -15.81
CA LYS A 339 21.60 19.53 -16.83
C LYS A 339 22.58 18.34 -16.75
N GLY A 340 23.87 18.61 -16.51
CA GLY A 340 24.88 17.56 -16.29
C GLY A 340 24.58 16.71 -15.05
N ALA A 341 24.23 17.35 -13.92
CA ALA A 341 23.83 16.64 -12.71
C ALA A 341 22.57 15.78 -12.96
N PHE A 342 21.56 16.31 -13.66
CA PHE A 342 20.39 15.53 -14.05
C PHE A 342 20.73 14.33 -14.93
N PHE A 343 21.69 14.45 -15.85
CA PHE A 343 22.14 13.30 -16.64
C PHE A 343 22.70 12.17 -15.76
N ILE A 344 23.53 12.50 -14.77
CA ILE A 344 24.07 11.53 -13.80
C ILE A 344 22.93 10.89 -13.00
N ILE A 345 21.99 11.70 -12.51
CA ILE A 345 20.84 11.24 -11.73
C ILE A 345 19.96 10.28 -12.56
N TYR A 346 19.62 10.65 -13.80
CA TYR A 346 18.82 9.80 -14.69
C TYR A 346 19.52 8.49 -15.02
N ALA A 347 20.85 8.51 -15.25
CA ALA A 347 21.62 7.31 -15.51
C ALA A 347 21.64 6.38 -14.29
N SER A 348 21.93 6.92 -13.09
CA SER A 348 21.92 6.18 -11.82
C SER A 348 20.55 5.55 -11.55
N ALA A 349 19.49 6.33 -11.71
CA ALA A 349 18.12 5.86 -11.56
C ALA A 349 17.76 4.73 -12.53
N GLY A 350 18.19 4.83 -13.79
CA GLY A 350 18.00 3.76 -14.77
C GLY A 350 18.63 2.45 -14.32
N THR A 351 19.84 2.50 -13.75
CA THR A 351 20.51 1.30 -13.22
C THR A 351 19.80 0.72 -11.99
N LEU A 352 19.33 1.57 -11.08
CA LEU A 352 18.58 1.14 -9.90
C LEU A 352 17.25 0.51 -10.30
N ILE A 353 16.49 1.14 -11.19
CA ILE A 353 15.21 0.60 -11.68
C ILE A 353 15.46 -0.75 -12.38
N ALA A 354 16.48 -0.85 -13.23
CA ALA A 354 16.85 -2.10 -13.89
C ALA A 354 17.21 -3.21 -12.88
N ALA A 355 17.87 -2.88 -11.77
CA ALA A 355 18.20 -3.84 -10.71
C ALA A 355 16.97 -4.27 -9.89
N MET A 356 15.99 -3.38 -9.70
CA MET A 356 14.77 -3.68 -8.91
C MET A 356 13.69 -4.40 -9.71
N LEU A 357 13.65 -4.25 -11.04
CA LEU A 357 12.63 -4.85 -11.90
C LEU A 357 12.52 -6.39 -11.76
N PRO A 358 13.62 -7.17 -11.74
CA PRO A 358 13.53 -8.62 -11.54
C PRO A 358 12.93 -9.00 -10.19
N LEU A 359 13.29 -8.29 -9.11
CA LEU A 359 12.74 -8.54 -7.77
C LEU A 359 11.24 -8.24 -7.73
N ALA A 360 10.84 -7.08 -8.27
CA ALA A 360 9.42 -6.71 -8.36
C ALA A 360 8.63 -7.73 -9.21
N TYR A 361 9.15 -8.13 -10.36
CA TYR A 361 8.50 -9.10 -11.25
C TYR A 361 8.30 -10.46 -10.58
N ILE A 362 9.34 -10.98 -9.93
CA ILE A 362 9.25 -12.25 -9.18
C ILE A 362 8.17 -12.15 -8.11
N GLY A 363 8.12 -11.04 -7.38
CA GLY A 363 7.07 -10.73 -6.42
C GLY A 363 5.65 -10.82 -6.95
N PHE A 364 5.40 -10.09 -8.04
CA PHE A 364 4.07 -10.02 -8.64
C PHE A 364 3.63 -11.34 -9.30
N VAL A 365 4.58 -12.15 -9.79
CA VAL A 365 4.28 -13.40 -10.51
C VAL A 365 4.28 -14.63 -9.60
N ARG A 366 5.17 -14.69 -8.60
CA ARG A 366 5.37 -15.87 -7.73
C ARG A 366 4.92 -15.63 -6.29
N GLY A 367 4.30 -14.49 -6.00
CA GLY A 367 3.89 -14.09 -4.66
C GLY A 367 5.06 -13.83 -3.72
N SER A 368 4.75 -13.73 -2.43
CA SER A 368 5.69 -13.38 -1.36
C SER A 368 6.59 -14.55 -0.91
N THR A 369 7.04 -15.41 -1.83
CA THR A 369 7.89 -16.57 -1.50
C THR A 369 9.35 -16.35 -1.90
N GLY A 370 10.29 -16.78 -1.05
CA GLY A 370 11.73 -16.67 -1.31
C GLY A 370 12.18 -15.22 -1.58
N ILE A 371 12.74 -14.97 -2.77
CA ILE A 371 13.16 -13.61 -3.19
C ILE A 371 11.95 -12.66 -3.34
N GLY A 372 10.74 -13.18 -3.55
CA GLY A 372 9.50 -12.41 -3.63
C GLY A 372 9.14 -11.68 -2.33
N MET A 373 9.73 -12.04 -1.18
CA MET A 373 9.62 -11.24 0.06
C MET A 373 10.27 -9.86 -0.07
N LEU A 374 11.19 -9.67 -1.02
CA LEU A 374 11.86 -8.39 -1.26
C LEU A 374 11.09 -7.47 -2.22
N THR A 375 9.85 -7.82 -2.56
CA THR A 375 9.01 -7.04 -3.47
C THR A 375 8.69 -5.67 -2.90
N GLY A 376 8.38 -5.60 -1.60
CA GLY A 376 8.18 -4.34 -0.89
C GLY A 376 9.37 -3.40 -1.06
N PHE A 377 10.59 -3.93 -0.85
CA PHE A 377 11.84 -3.18 -1.05
C PHE A 377 11.99 -2.67 -2.49
N ALA A 378 11.77 -3.52 -3.48
CA ALA A 378 11.91 -3.16 -4.89
C ALA A 378 10.91 -2.06 -5.30
N VAL A 379 9.64 -2.21 -4.91
CA VAL A 379 8.57 -1.28 -5.26
C VAL A 379 8.78 0.07 -4.59
N THR A 380 9.04 0.12 -3.28
CA THR A 380 9.23 1.39 -2.58
C THR A 380 10.48 2.13 -3.04
N THR A 381 11.56 1.42 -3.37
CA THR A 381 12.77 2.04 -3.90
C THR A 381 12.52 2.64 -5.29
N VAL A 382 11.85 1.91 -6.19
CA VAL A 382 11.51 2.42 -7.54
C VAL A 382 10.58 3.63 -7.45
N VAL A 383 9.52 3.53 -6.64
CA VAL A 383 8.57 4.63 -6.43
C VAL A 383 9.27 5.86 -5.87
N GLY A 384 10.11 5.69 -4.86
CA GLY A 384 10.85 6.80 -4.25
C GLY A 384 11.81 7.47 -5.22
N VAL A 385 12.55 6.70 -6.03
CA VAL A 385 13.42 7.25 -7.09
C VAL A 385 12.62 8.02 -8.14
N LEU A 386 11.45 7.51 -8.56
CA LEU A 386 10.58 8.19 -9.52
C LEU A 386 10.04 9.51 -8.95
N ILE A 387 9.49 9.49 -7.72
CA ILE A 387 9.05 10.70 -7.02
C ILE A 387 10.20 11.69 -6.94
N GLY A 388 11.39 11.20 -6.61
CA GLY A 388 12.61 11.96 -6.58
C GLY A 388 12.85 12.75 -7.86
N ILE A 389 13.03 12.01 -8.95
CA ILE A 389 13.45 12.54 -10.24
C ILE A 389 12.42 13.49 -10.84
N PHE A 390 11.13 13.19 -10.69
CA PHE A 390 10.07 13.97 -11.30
C PHE A 390 9.62 15.14 -10.43
N ILE A 391 9.75 15.05 -9.10
CA ILE A 391 9.20 16.03 -8.16
C ILE A 391 10.30 16.71 -7.35
N THR A 392 11.00 15.99 -6.47
CA THR A 392 11.83 16.63 -5.43
C THR A 392 13.14 17.22 -6.00
N ARG A 393 13.82 16.52 -6.92
CA ARG A 393 15.07 17.01 -7.54
C ARG A 393 14.83 18.24 -8.41
N PRO A 394 13.79 18.32 -9.28
CA PRO A 394 13.47 19.54 -10.01
C PRO A 394 13.18 20.75 -9.11
N VAL A 395 12.49 20.56 -7.98
CA VAL A 395 12.25 21.64 -7.01
C VAL A 395 13.54 22.06 -6.32
N PHE A 396 14.40 21.11 -5.97
CA PHE A 396 15.71 21.41 -5.41
C PHE A 396 16.60 22.19 -6.40
N ALA A 397 16.59 21.83 -7.68
CA ALA A 397 17.29 22.57 -8.72
C ALA A 397 16.76 24.01 -8.88
N ASP A 398 15.43 24.20 -8.83
CA ASP A 398 14.80 25.53 -8.84
C ASP A 398 15.21 26.37 -7.62
N TYR A 399 15.36 25.73 -6.45
CA TYR A 399 15.86 26.36 -5.24
C TYR A 399 17.31 26.86 -5.44
N MET A 400 18.19 25.99 -5.94
CA MET A 400 19.59 26.34 -6.22
C MET A 400 19.69 27.49 -7.23
N GLU A 401 18.89 27.45 -8.31
CA GLU A 401 18.86 28.51 -9.31
C GLU A 401 18.44 29.87 -8.71
N THR A 402 17.51 29.85 -7.76
CA THR A 402 16.97 31.06 -7.15
C THR A 402 17.93 31.64 -6.12
N PHE A 403 18.37 30.84 -5.14
CA PHE A 403 19.08 31.35 -3.96
C PHE A 403 20.61 31.31 -4.07
N LEU A 404 21.18 30.35 -4.82
CA LEU A 404 22.63 30.24 -4.97
C LEU A 404 23.16 31.08 -6.13
N ILE A 405 22.37 31.27 -7.21
CA ILE A 405 22.79 32.13 -8.33
C ILE A 405 22.62 33.63 -8.01
N GLN A 406 21.62 34.03 -7.21
CA GLN A 406 21.27 35.46 -7.01
C GLN A 406 21.89 36.14 -5.76
N SER A 407 22.62 35.43 -4.90
CA SER A 407 23.22 35.99 -3.67
C SER A 407 24.26 37.14 -3.89
N PRO A 408 24.39 38.07 -2.91
CA PRO A 408 24.29 39.54 -3.09
C PRO A 408 25.60 40.29 -3.41
N LYS A 409 26.54 39.71 -4.15
CA LYS A 409 27.67 40.53 -4.68
C LYS A 409 27.31 41.35 -5.93
N ASN A 410 26.17 41.04 -6.57
CA ASN A 410 25.73 41.72 -7.79
C ASN A 410 24.99 43.05 -7.56
N LYS A 411 24.48 43.32 -6.34
CA LYS A 411 23.85 44.62 -6.03
C LYS A 411 24.86 45.76 -6.05
N MET A 412 26.06 45.58 -5.48
CA MET A 412 27.10 46.63 -5.50
C MET A 412 27.64 46.94 -6.91
N GLN A 413 27.70 45.95 -7.80
CA GLN A 413 28.27 46.12 -9.14
C GLN A 413 27.28 46.75 -10.13
N ASN A 414 25.98 46.41 -10.02
CA ASN A 414 24.93 47.02 -10.84
C ASN A 414 24.52 48.41 -10.33
N VAL A 415 24.60 48.69 -9.03
CA VAL A 415 24.44 50.07 -8.51
C VAL A 415 25.58 50.95 -9.02
N LYS A 416 26.84 50.52 -8.94
CA LYS A 416 27.97 51.28 -9.50
C LYS A 416 27.87 51.49 -11.01
N LYS A 417 27.48 50.48 -11.80
CA LYS A 417 27.28 50.65 -13.26
C LYS A 417 26.09 51.55 -13.61
N GLY A 418 25.03 51.55 -12.80
CA GLY A 418 23.89 52.45 -12.94
C GLY A 418 24.26 53.90 -12.63
N GLU A 419 25.00 54.14 -11.55
CA GLU A 419 25.48 55.47 -11.16
C GLU A 419 26.46 56.07 -12.19
N THR A 420 27.40 55.28 -12.74
CA THR A 420 28.32 55.76 -13.77
C THR A 420 27.59 56.13 -15.06
N LYS A 421 26.61 55.32 -15.51
CA LYS A 421 25.80 55.62 -16.71
C LYS A 421 24.92 56.86 -16.53
N VAL A 422 24.38 57.10 -15.33
CA VAL A 422 23.58 58.31 -15.03
C VAL A 422 24.47 59.55 -14.95
N ARG A 423 25.70 59.42 -14.42
CA ARG A 423 26.67 60.52 -14.34
C ARG A 423 27.17 60.95 -15.73
N ASP A 424 27.42 60.00 -16.64
CA ASP A 424 27.83 60.31 -18.01
C ASP A 424 26.68 60.89 -18.85
N LYS A 425 25.44 60.40 -18.70
CA LYS A 425 24.27 61.03 -19.33
C LYS A 425 24.02 62.46 -18.84
N LYS A 426 24.23 62.75 -17.54
CA LYS A 426 24.11 64.11 -17.00
C LYS A 426 25.22 65.04 -17.48
N LYS A 427 26.46 64.54 -17.65
CA LYS A 427 27.55 65.32 -18.26
C LYS A 427 27.27 65.65 -19.73
N GLY A 428 26.90 64.66 -20.55
CA GLY A 428 26.56 64.88 -21.96
C GLY A 428 25.43 65.89 -22.16
N ARG A 429 24.36 65.83 -21.35
CA ARG A 429 23.25 66.82 -21.40
C ARG A 429 23.67 68.23 -21.00
N LYS A 430 24.59 68.39 -20.03
CA LYS A 430 25.11 69.72 -19.65
C LYS A 430 25.99 70.33 -20.73
N THR A 431 26.78 69.52 -21.44
CA THR A 431 27.62 70.01 -22.54
C THR A 431 26.78 70.48 -23.72
N ILE A 432 25.76 69.71 -24.12
CA ILE A 432 24.85 70.07 -25.22
C ILE A 432 24.05 71.35 -24.90
N ALA A 433 23.54 71.47 -23.67
CA ALA A 433 22.82 72.68 -23.25
C ALA A 433 23.71 73.94 -23.22
N ARG A 434 25.02 73.78 -22.95
CA ARG A 434 25.98 74.89 -22.95
C ARG A 434 26.35 75.33 -24.37
N GLU A 435 26.50 74.38 -25.30
CA GLU A 435 26.73 74.66 -26.73
C GLU A 435 25.50 75.30 -27.39
N GLU A 436 24.28 74.89 -27.04
CA GLU A 436 23.05 75.53 -27.53
C GLU A 436 22.87 76.96 -26.99
N ALA A 437 23.24 77.22 -25.73
CA ALA A 437 23.21 78.54 -25.15
C ALA A 437 24.24 79.49 -25.79
N GLU A 438 25.44 79.01 -26.12
CA GLU A 438 26.46 79.78 -26.85
C GLU A 438 26.07 80.03 -28.31
N ARG A 439 25.46 79.06 -28.99
CA ARG A 439 24.93 79.24 -30.35
C ARG A 439 23.79 80.26 -30.40
N LYS A 440 22.93 80.32 -29.38
CA LYS A 440 21.87 81.35 -29.28
C LYS A 440 22.44 82.74 -29.00
N LYS A 441 23.56 82.86 -28.28
CA LYS A 441 24.26 84.14 -28.07
C LYS A 441 24.97 84.69 -29.31
N LYS A 442 25.37 83.84 -30.27
CA LYS A 442 25.99 84.26 -31.54
C LYS A 442 24.98 84.63 -32.65
N ARG A 443 23.67 84.47 -32.40
CA ARG A 443 22.58 84.74 -33.37
C ARG A 443 21.73 85.97 -33.02
N ARG A 444 22.12 86.71 -31.99
CA ARG A 444 21.63 88.06 -31.66
C ARG A 444 22.82 88.99 -31.74
#